data_AF-E3KVT8-F1
#
_entry.id   AF-E3KVT8-F1
#
_cell.length_a   1.000
_cell.length_b   1.000
_cell.length_c   1.000
_cell.angle_alpha   90.00
_cell.angle_beta   90.00
_cell.angle_gamma   90.00
#
_symmetry.space_group_name_H-M   'P 1'
#
loop_
_entity.id
_entity.type
_entity.pdbx_description
1 polymer ?
#
loop_
_entity_poly.entity_id
_entity_poly.type
_entity_poly.pdbx_seq_one_letter_code
_entity_poly.pdbx_strand_id
1 'polypeptide(L)'
;MRLTASSALCLSFFIFQLADVTQGMEALRALRASSSSSRSAEASSEAAASSRALEYWIPPPTSSRVKEELAKSQDRIFPSSSSRPANLPPLKPQKAVEDPNSLVEHYEKAKFNPGALPSHDPRRVFIDEMKSEFIPEYKVHLIQRMFKNILENPGVTDDEIKHWFEVLAYVIRKTREVRAGSAESHLAVSALYGLNSLRMRLPERQALLTHIDALSVPLSRDIQQLPQDGILQLRWERELVYPSLGFGPELANRETFEKIFRNDRLISSAVSTSVKRSDKPLETLADEFRSSSAHKRVAILAVFYHQLVDSRKVKQVKSLFEQIERTRNLLPHERALIDFIRRKVKLPLPTQS
;
A
#
# COMPACT_ATOMS: atom_id res chain seq x y z
N MET A 1 -15.42 28.37 47.70
CA MET A 1 -14.53 27.26 47.28
C MET A 1 -15.19 26.54 46.11
N ARG A 2 -14.41 26.28 45.05
CA ARG A 2 -14.73 25.50 43.83
C ARG A 2 -15.77 26.09 42.86
N LEU A 3 -15.32 26.95 41.93
CA LEU A 3 -15.95 27.08 40.59
C LEU A 3 -15.10 27.84 39.53
N THR A 4 -13.80 28.08 39.76
CA THR A 4 -12.92 28.80 38.79
C THR A 4 -11.88 27.91 38.11
N ALA A 5 -11.82 26.61 38.43
CA ALA A 5 -10.83 25.69 37.85
C ALA A 5 -11.30 24.99 36.55
N SER A 6 -12.61 24.88 36.29
CA SER A 6 -13.13 24.21 35.09
C SER A 6 -13.07 25.05 33.81
N SER A 7 -13.14 26.38 33.92
CA SER A 7 -13.13 27.29 32.76
C SER A 7 -11.73 27.45 32.15
N ALA A 8 -10.66 27.35 32.95
CA ALA A 8 -9.28 27.45 32.47
C ALA A 8 -8.83 26.18 31.71
N LEU A 9 -9.30 25.00 32.13
CA LEU A 9 -8.98 23.72 31.47
C LEU A 9 -9.66 23.57 30.09
N CYS A 10 -10.87 24.11 29.92
CA CYS A 10 -11.54 24.13 28.61
C CYS A 10 -10.85 25.07 27.62
N LEU A 11 -10.36 26.23 28.07
CA LEU A 11 -9.64 27.18 27.20
C LEU A 11 -8.26 26.66 26.78
N SER A 12 -7.54 25.94 27.65
CA SER A 12 -6.27 25.32 27.25
C SER A 12 -6.45 24.20 26.22
N PHE A 13 -7.51 23.40 26.30
CA PHE A 13 -7.78 22.35 25.31
C PHE A 13 -8.12 22.92 23.92
N PHE A 14 -8.87 24.03 23.86
CA PHE A 14 -9.17 24.69 22.58
C PHE A 14 -7.94 25.35 21.93
N ILE A 15 -7.02 25.91 22.73
CA ILE A 15 -5.79 26.53 22.21
C ILE A 15 -4.82 25.46 21.68
N PHE A 16 -4.70 24.29 22.33
CA PHE A 16 -3.88 23.19 21.82
C PHE A 16 -4.46 22.56 20.53
N GLN A 17 -5.80 22.44 20.41
CA GLN A 17 -6.41 21.94 19.16
C GLN A 17 -6.29 22.93 17.99
N LEU A 18 -6.30 24.25 18.24
CA LEU A 18 -6.06 25.25 17.21
C LEU A 18 -4.58 25.37 16.81
N ALA A 19 -3.65 25.10 17.73
CA ALA A 19 -2.21 25.08 17.44
C ALA A 19 -1.79 23.86 16.59
N ASP A 20 -2.38 22.68 16.82
CA ASP A 20 -2.10 21.48 16.00
C ASP A 20 -2.68 21.59 14.57
N VAL A 21 -3.87 22.19 14.41
CA VAL A 21 -4.48 22.40 13.09
C VAL A 21 -3.71 23.45 12.28
N THR A 22 -3.11 24.44 12.94
CA THR A 22 -2.29 25.46 12.26
C THR A 22 -0.90 24.97 11.91
N GLN A 23 -0.26 24.13 12.73
CA GLN A 23 1.03 23.50 12.38
C GLN A 23 0.91 22.51 11.20
N GLY A 24 -0.18 21.75 11.11
CA GLY A 24 -0.45 20.89 9.95
C GLY A 24 -0.65 21.67 8.64
N MET A 25 -1.26 22.84 8.71
CA MET A 25 -1.45 23.73 7.55
C MET A 25 -0.19 24.57 7.21
N GLU A 26 0.63 24.94 8.20
CA GLU A 26 1.89 25.65 7.98
C GLU A 26 2.98 24.75 7.42
N ALA A 27 3.03 23.46 7.77
CA ALA A 27 3.91 22.49 7.12
C ALA A 27 3.61 22.35 5.60
N LEU A 28 2.34 22.43 5.22
CA LEU A 28 1.90 22.45 3.81
C LEU A 28 2.15 23.78 3.10
N ARG A 29 2.18 24.91 3.83
CA ARG A 29 2.52 26.24 3.26
C ARG A 29 4.03 26.50 3.19
N ALA A 30 4.82 25.99 4.14
CA ALA A 30 6.27 26.13 4.16
C ALA A 30 6.94 25.42 2.96
N LEU A 31 6.30 24.36 2.44
CA LEU A 31 6.68 23.72 1.16
C LEU A 31 6.53 24.66 -0.07
N ARG A 32 5.85 25.80 0.06
CA ARG A 32 5.57 26.73 -1.04
C ARG A 32 6.43 28.00 -1.02
N ALA A 33 7.19 28.26 0.04
CA ALA A 33 7.96 29.48 0.18
C ALA A 33 9.27 29.25 0.94
N SER A 34 10.32 28.80 0.24
CA SER A 34 11.70 28.92 0.74
C SER A 34 12.70 28.67 -0.39
N SER A 35 12.98 29.72 -1.17
CA SER A 35 14.24 29.89 -1.88
C SER A 35 15.14 30.81 -1.07
N SER A 36 16.09 30.27 -0.28
CA SER A 36 17.41 30.88 -0.06
C SER A 36 18.41 29.96 0.65
N SER A 37 19.63 30.08 0.14
CA SER A 37 20.94 29.45 0.39
C SER A 37 21.29 28.75 1.73
N SER A 38 22.04 27.65 1.54
CA SER A 38 23.12 27.06 2.36
C SER A 38 22.83 26.15 3.57
N ARG A 39 21.58 25.98 4.01
CA ARG A 39 21.16 24.81 4.84
C ARG A 39 20.24 23.83 4.11
N SER A 40 19.98 24.10 2.83
CA SER A 40 18.97 23.40 2.04
C SER A 40 19.41 22.05 1.47
N ALA A 41 20.68 21.64 1.50
CA ALA A 41 21.08 20.39 0.84
C ALA A 41 20.61 19.13 1.60
N GLU A 42 20.74 19.12 2.93
CA GLU A 42 20.29 18.00 3.77
C GLU A 42 18.76 17.99 3.93
N ALA A 43 18.15 19.15 4.19
CA ALA A 43 16.70 19.28 4.25
C ALA A 43 16.01 19.03 2.89
N SER A 44 16.66 19.35 1.75
CA SER A 44 16.13 18.98 0.43
C SER A 44 16.38 17.51 0.10
N SER A 45 17.43 16.88 0.63
CA SER A 45 17.66 15.44 0.49
C SER A 45 16.65 14.64 1.33
N GLU A 46 16.38 15.06 2.56
CA GLU A 46 15.32 14.48 3.41
C GLU A 46 13.93 14.80 2.87
N ALA A 47 13.68 16.01 2.36
CA ALA A 47 12.40 16.35 1.74
C ALA A 47 12.20 15.66 0.39
N ALA A 48 13.26 15.44 -0.41
CA ALA A 48 13.18 14.69 -1.67
C ALA A 48 13.13 13.17 -1.45
N ALA A 49 13.81 12.66 -0.42
CA ALA A 49 13.65 11.28 0.03
C ALA A 49 12.25 11.06 0.62
N SER A 50 11.74 12.01 1.42
CA SER A 50 10.36 12.01 1.92
C SER A 50 9.34 12.13 0.78
N SER A 51 9.57 12.98 -0.23
CA SER A 51 8.66 13.09 -1.38
C SER A 51 8.64 11.83 -2.25
N ARG A 52 9.78 11.16 -2.44
CA ARG A 52 9.84 9.85 -3.12
C ARG A 52 9.26 8.72 -2.28
N ALA A 53 9.44 8.77 -0.97
CA ALA A 53 8.90 7.78 -0.04
C ALA A 53 7.37 7.89 0.14
N LEU A 54 6.79 9.06 -0.17
CA LEU A 54 5.35 9.26 -0.23
C LEU A 54 4.70 8.72 -1.51
N GLU A 55 5.47 8.42 -2.56
CA GLU A 55 4.91 7.82 -3.78
C GLU A 55 4.40 6.40 -3.49
N TYR A 56 3.22 6.09 -3.99
CA TYR A 56 2.66 4.75 -3.93
C TYR A 56 3.33 3.88 -5.00
N TRP A 57 4.11 2.92 -4.53
CA TRP A 57 4.78 1.97 -5.39
C TRP A 57 3.85 0.82 -5.76
N ILE A 58 3.81 0.53 -7.07
CA ILE A 58 3.08 -0.57 -7.67
C ILE A 58 4.13 -1.51 -8.29
N PRO A 59 4.02 -2.83 -8.08
CA PRO A 59 4.81 -3.81 -8.82
C PRO A 59 4.89 -3.49 -10.32
N PRO A 60 6.05 -3.61 -10.99
CA PRO A 60 6.10 -3.44 -12.42
C PRO A 60 5.36 -4.58 -13.14
N PRO A 61 4.60 -4.30 -14.22
CA PRO A 61 3.98 -5.35 -15.01
C PRO A 61 5.05 -6.20 -15.69
N THR A 62 4.88 -7.51 -15.66
CA THR A 62 5.78 -8.48 -16.29
C THR A 62 5.44 -8.70 -17.76
N SER A 63 4.18 -8.50 -18.15
CA SER A 63 3.70 -8.60 -19.54
C SER A 63 3.72 -7.24 -20.25
N SER A 64 4.30 -7.20 -21.46
CA SER A 64 4.26 -6.02 -22.34
C SER A 64 2.83 -5.61 -22.69
N ARG A 65 1.95 -6.59 -22.94
CA ARG A 65 0.53 -6.35 -23.22
C ARG A 65 -0.17 -5.66 -22.05
N VAL A 66 0.12 -6.08 -20.81
CA VAL A 66 -0.44 -5.42 -19.61
C VAL A 66 0.05 -3.99 -19.52
N LYS A 67 1.33 -3.74 -19.80
CA LYS A 67 1.90 -2.39 -19.78
C LYS A 67 1.19 -1.45 -20.76
N GLU A 68 0.90 -1.91 -21.98
CA GLU A 68 0.21 -1.13 -23.01
C GLU A 68 -1.25 -0.84 -22.64
N GLU A 69 -1.98 -1.84 -22.15
CA GLU A 69 -3.39 -1.66 -21.76
C GLU A 69 -3.53 -0.75 -20.54
N LEU A 70 -2.62 -0.87 -19.57
CA LEU A 70 -2.57 0.05 -18.44
C LEU A 70 -2.33 1.50 -18.87
N ALA A 71 -1.51 1.74 -19.89
CA ALA A 71 -1.32 3.10 -20.41
C ALA A 71 -2.62 3.69 -21.00
N LYS A 72 -3.46 2.86 -21.65
CA LYS A 72 -4.73 3.28 -22.26
C LYS A 72 -5.85 3.52 -21.25
N SER A 73 -5.91 2.73 -20.19
CA SER A 73 -7.01 2.80 -19.20
C SER A 73 -6.77 3.81 -18.08
N GLN A 74 -5.52 4.24 -17.87
CA GLN A 74 -5.14 5.10 -16.75
C GLN A 74 -5.98 6.37 -16.66
N ASP A 75 -5.98 7.17 -17.72
CA ASP A 75 -6.60 8.51 -17.69
C ASP A 75 -8.14 8.45 -17.69
N ARG A 76 -8.71 7.31 -18.11
CA ARG A 76 -10.16 7.07 -18.13
C ARG A 76 -10.71 6.76 -16.74
N ILE A 77 -9.94 6.09 -15.90
CA ILE A 77 -10.35 5.68 -14.55
C ILE A 77 -9.78 6.62 -13.47
N PHE A 78 -8.53 7.04 -13.64
CA PHE A 78 -7.80 7.85 -12.66
C PHE A 78 -7.21 9.08 -13.37
N PRO A 79 -8.07 10.04 -13.78
CA PRO A 79 -7.59 11.25 -14.44
C PRO A 79 -6.66 12.04 -13.53
N SER A 80 -5.68 12.70 -14.12
CA SER A 80 -4.73 13.56 -13.42
C SER A 80 -5.48 14.65 -12.62
N SER A 81 -4.87 15.15 -11.55
CA SER A 81 -5.45 16.19 -10.69
C SER A 81 -5.89 17.46 -11.45
N SER A 82 -5.27 17.77 -12.58
CA SER A 82 -5.62 18.88 -13.47
C SER A 82 -6.82 18.61 -14.40
N SER A 83 -7.18 17.34 -14.65
CA SER A 83 -8.27 16.92 -15.53
C SER A 83 -9.42 16.26 -14.76
N ARG A 84 -9.33 16.20 -13.44
CA ARG A 84 -10.35 15.61 -12.58
C ARG A 84 -11.64 16.45 -12.68
N PRO A 85 -12.78 15.84 -13.02
CA PRO A 85 -14.06 16.52 -12.89
C PRO A 85 -14.21 17.02 -11.46
N ALA A 86 -14.46 18.32 -11.28
CA ALA A 86 -14.51 18.98 -9.96
C ALA A 86 -15.55 18.36 -9.02
N ASN A 87 -16.48 17.56 -9.53
CA ASN A 87 -17.51 16.88 -8.76
C ASN A 87 -17.76 15.50 -9.38
N LEU A 88 -17.17 14.44 -8.83
CA LEU A 88 -17.84 13.15 -8.93
C LEU A 88 -19.21 13.34 -8.27
N PRO A 89 -20.34 13.00 -8.92
CA PRO A 89 -21.64 13.22 -8.33
C PRO A 89 -21.65 12.57 -6.95
N PRO A 90 -21.98 13.32 -5.88
CA PRO A 90 -22.01 12.77 -4.54
C PRO A 90 -23.02 11.62 -4.57
N LEU A 91 -22.51 10.41 -4.37
CA LEU A 91 -23.39 9.31 -4.04
C LEU A 91 -23.97 9.62 -2.66
N LYS A 92 -25.27 9.36 -2.50
CA LYS A 92 -26.02 9.73 -1.29
C LYS A 92 -25.22 9.32 -0.04
N PRO A 93 -25.07 10.21 0.97
CA PRO A 93 -24.38 9.85 2.19
C PRO A 93 -25.02 8.60 2.75
N GLN A 94 -24.19 7.57 2.91
CA GLN A 94 -24.66 6.31 3.46
C GLN A 94 -24.97 6.54 4.93
N LYS A 95 -26.10 5.98 5.38
CA LYS A 95 -26.39 5.92 6.82
C LYS A 95 -25.17 5.28 7.49
N ALA A 96 -24.68 5.89 8.57
CA ALA A 96 -23.61 5.32 9.36
C ALA A 96 -24.00 3.90 9.76
N VAL A 97 -23.26 2.91 9.25
CA VAL A 97 -23.31 1.55 9.77
C VAL A 97 -22.38 1.56 10.95
N GLU A 98 -22.95 1.69 12.16
CA GLU A 98 -22.17 1.92 13.38
C GLU A 98 -21.58 0.63 13.98
N ASP A 99 -22.15 -0.53 13.64
CA ASP A 99 -21.70 -1.84 14.13
C ASP A 99 -20.65 -2.48 13.19
N PRO A 100 -19.46 -2.87 13.70
CA PRO A 100 -18.41 -3.50 12.90
C PRO A 100 -18.83 -4.78 12.17
N ASN A 101 -19.66 -5.62 12.79
CA ASN A 101 -20.11 -6.88 12.16
C ASN A 101 -21.07 -6.61 11.00
N SER A 102 -21.97 -5.65 11.17
CA SER A 102 -22.87 -5.16 10.13
C SER A 102 -22.08 -4.55 8.95
N LEU A 103 -20.94 -3.91 9.22
CA LEU A 103 -20.07 -3.37 8.18
C LEU A 103 -19.29 -4.45 7.42
N VAL A 104 -18.86 -5.51 8.10
CA VAL A 104 -18.30 -6.70 7.44
C VAL A 104 -19.33 -7.32 6.50
N GLU A 105 -20.56 -7.51 6.99
CA GLU A 105 -21.65 -8.08 6.18
C GLU A 105 -22.02 -7.17 4.98
N HIS A 106 -21.96 -5.85 5.17
CA HIS A 106 -22.15 -4.87 4.09
C HIS A 106 -21.16 -5.08 2.95
N TYR A 107 -19.86 -5.19 3.26
CA TYR A 107 -18.82 -5.44 2.26
C TYR A 107 -18.87 -6.85 1.68
N GLU A 108 -19.26 -7.84 2.46
CA GLU A 108 -19.42 -9.22 1.99
C GLU A 108 -20.58 -9.35 0.99
N LYS A 109 -21.71 -8.69 1.26
CA LYS A 109 -22.86 -8.64 0.34
C LYS A 109 -22.59 -7.74 -0.86
N ALA A 110 -21.83 -6.65 -0.67
CA ALA A 110 -21.51 -5.63 -1.66
C ALA A 110 -22.65 -5.36 -2.65
N LYS A 111 -23.81 -4.91 -2.12
CA LYS A 111 -25.01 -4.62 -2.90
C LYS A 111 -24.86 -3.28 -3.64
N PHE A 112 -23.92 -3.25 -4.57
CA PHE A 112 -23.68 -2.11 -5.45
C PHE A 112 -24.47 -2.28 -6.74
N ASN A 113 -25.10 -1.20 -7.24
CA ASN A 113 -25.79 -1.18 -8.53
C ASN A 113 -24.98 -0.35 -9.55
N PRO A 114 -24.14 -0.97 -10.39
CA PRO A 114 -23.38 -0.25 -11.40
C PRO A 114 -24.26 0.48 -12.41
N GLY A 115 -25.51 0.05 -12.63
CA GLY A 115 -26.43 0.66 -13.59
C GLY A 115 -26.91 2.06 -13.17
N ALA A 116 -26.74 2.42 -11.90
CA ALA A 116 -27.06 3.75 -11.39
C ALA A 116 -25.97 4.79 -11.69
N LEU A 117 -24.78 4.35 -12.12
CA LEU A 117 -23.68 5.26 -12.46
C LEU A 117 -23.77 5.69 -13.94
N PRO A 118 -23.46 6.95 -14.27
CA PRO A 118 -23.25 7.38 -15.64
C PRO A 118 -22.19 6.53 -16.37
N SER A 119 -22.33 6.39 -17.69
CA SER A 119 -21.40 5.59 -18.52
C SER A 119 -19.95 6.09 -18.48
N HIS A 120 -19.74 7.38 -18.25
CA HIS A 120 -18.44 8.02 -18.15
C HIS A 120 -17.94 8.14 -16.69
N ASP A 121 -18.68 7.62 -15.72
CA ASP A 121 -18.25 7.64 -14.32
C ASP A 121 -17.01 6.74 -14.16
N PRO A 122 -15.90 7.23 -13.56
CA PRO A 122 -14.68 6.44 -13.43
C PRO A 122 -14.87 5.12 -12.70
N ARG A 123 -15.80 5.06 -11.74
CA ARG A 123 -16.14 3.81 -11.02
C ARG A 123 -16.83 2.83 -11.95
N ARG A 124 -17.68 3.32 -12.86
CA ARG A 124 -18.33 2.49 -13.87
C ARG A 124 -17.30 1.93 -14.86
N VAL A 125 -16.40 2.78 -15.34
CA VAL A 125 -15.30 2.36 -16.22
C VAL A 125 -14.42 1.31 -15.53
N PHE A 126 -14.04 1.53 -14.26
CA PHE A 126 -13.29 0.54 -13.48
C PHE A 126 -14.02 -0.81 -13.41
N ILE A 127 -15.32 -0.81 -13.10
CA ILE A 127 -16.13 -2.03 -13.03
C ILE A 127 -16.14 -2.76 -14.38
N ASP A 128 -16.30 -2.04 -15.49
CA ASP A 128 -16.38 -2.64 -16.82
C ASP A 128 -15.01 -3.17 -17.29
N GLU A 129 -13.92 -2.47 -16.99
CA GLU A 129 -12.55 -2.95 -17.21
C GLU A 129 -12.24 -4.20 -16.37
N MET A 130 -12.77 -4.29 -15.15
CA MET A 130 -12.60 -5.48 -14.31
C MET A 130 -13.43 -6.69 -14.77
N LYS A 131 -14.50 -6.49 -15.54
CA LYS A 131 -15.27 -7.58 -16.18
C LYS A 131 -14.62 -8.13 -17.44
N SER A 132 -13.74 -7.36 -18.07
CA SER A 132 -13.05 -7.77 -19.30
C SER A 132 -12.32 -9.12 -19.15
N GLU A 133 -12.03 -9.75 -20.29
CA GLU A 133 -11.27 -11.01 -20.35
C GLU A 133 -9.75 -10.83 -20.17
N PHE A 134 -9.28 -9.65 -19.75
CA PHE A 134 -7.87 -9.43 -19.50
C PHE A 134 -7.31 -10.36 -18.41
N ILE A 135 -6.00 -10.63 -18.52
CA ILE A 135 -5.28 -11.51 -17.59
C ILE A 135 -5.30 -10.94 -16.15
N PRO A 136 -5.25 -11.78 -15.10
CA PRO A 136 -5.34 -11.36 -13.70
C PRO A 136 -4.38 -10.23 -13.32
N GLU A 137 -3.15 -10.22 -13.87
CA GLU A 137 -2.14 -9.18 -13.64
C GLU A 137 -2.66 -7.77 -13.96
N TYR A 138 -3.38 -7.59 -15.08
CA TYR A 138 -3.96 -6.29 -15.44
C TYR A 138 -4.92 -5.77 -14.36
N LYS A 139 -5.80 -6.66 -13.88
CA LYS A 139 -6.81 -6.34 -12.86
C LYS A 139 -6.15 -6.04 -11.50
N VAL A 140 -5.10 -6.78 -11.15
CA VAL A 140 -4.26 -6.48 -9.97
C VAL A 140 -3.68 -5.08 -10.04
N HIS A 141 -3.13 -4.66 -11.18
CA HIS A 141 -2.61 -3.30 -11.34
C HIS A 141 -3.69 -2.23 -11.29
N LEU A 142 -4.89 -2.49 -11.83
CA LEU A 142 -6.02 -1.54 -11.70
C LEU A 142 -6.38 -1.31 -10.23
N ILE A 143 -6.44 -2.38 -9.42
CA ILE A 143 -6.67 -2.27 -7.98
C ILE A 143 -5.55 -1.44 -7.33
N GLN A 144 -4.29 -1.73 -7.63
CA GLN A 144 -3.17 -0.96 -7.07
C GLN A 144 -3.19 0.52 -7.48
N ARG A 145 -3.64 0.83 -8.70
CA ARG A 145 -3.81 2.21 -9.17
C ARG A 145 -4.94 2.94 -8.46
N MET A 146 -6.02 2.24 -8.09
CA MET A 146 -7.06 2.80 -7.23
C MET A 146 -6.48 3.26 -5.89
N PHE A 147 -5.68 2.41 -5.23
CA PHE A 147 -5.03 2.78 -3.96
C PHE A 147 -3.98 3.87 -4.12
N LYS A 148 -3.19 3.86 -5.21
CA LYS A 148 -2.29 4.96 -5.57
C LYS A 148 -3.04 6.28 -5.65
N ASN A 149 -4.14 6.30 -6.41
CA ASN A 149 -4.95 7.50 -6.59
C ASN A 149 -5.57 7.98 -5.28
N ILE A 150 -5.96 7.10 -4.36
CA ILE A 150 -6.43 7.50 -3.03
C ILE A 150 -5.30 8.13 -2.21
N LEU A 151 -4.11 7.53 -2.19
CA LEU A 151 -3.01 7.97 -1.32
C LEU A 151 -2.30 9.24 -1.82
N GLU A 152 -2.22 9.41 -3.12
CA GLU A 152 -1.51 10.54 -3.73
C GLU A 152 -2.44 11.74 -4.00
N ASN A 153 -3.73 11.60 -3.70
CA ASN A 153 -4.70 12.66 -3.90
C ASN A 153 -5.07 13.34 -2.58
N PRO A 154 -4.55 14.55 -2.30
CA PRO A 154 -4.80 15.23 -1.02
C PRO A 154 -6.25 15.67 -0.83
N GLY A 155 -7.06 15.73 -1.90
CA GLY A 155 -8.45 16.20 -1.87
C GLY A 155 -9.49 15.10 -1.75
N VAL A 156 -9.10 13.83 -1.62
CA VAL A 156 -10.05 12.70 -1.55
C VAL A 156 -10.71 12.63 -0.17
N THR A 157 -12.05 12.66 -0.16
CA THR A 157 -12.85 12.62 1.06
C THR A 157 -13.04 11.18 1.55
N ASP A 158 -13.30 11.00 2.85
CA ASP A 158 -13.57 9.67 3.43
C ASP A 158 -14.75 8.99 2.75
N ASP A 159 -15.79 9.76 2.40
CA ASP A 159 -16.94 9.21 1.69
C ASP A 159 -16.56 8.75 0.29
N GLU A 160 -15.72 9.49 -0.44
CA GLU A 160 -15.23 9.01 -1.74
C GLU A 160 -14.45 7.69 -1.60
N ILE A 161 -13.59 7.56 -0.59
CA ILE A 161 -12.83 6.33 -0.34
C ILE A 161 -13.78 5.17 0.01
N LYS A 162 -14.78 5.40 0.87
CA LYS A 162 -15.78 4.37 1.21
C LYS A 162 -16.51 3.87 -0.03
N HIS A 163 -16.86 4.74 -0.97
CA HIS A 163 -17.48 4.32 -2.23
C HIS A 163 -16.53 3.49 -3.10
N TRP A 164 -15.24 3.84 -3.16
CA TRP A 164 -14.24 3.00 -3.82
C TRP A 164 -14.12 1.62 -3.17
N PHE A 165 -14.23 1.54 -1.84
CA PHE A 165 -14.27 0.25 -1.13
C PHE A 165 -15.49 -0.60 -1.52
N GLU A 166 -16.66 0.01 -1.70
CA GLU A 166 -17.85 -0.72 -2.17
C GLU A 166 -17.69 -1.22 -3.59
N VAL A 167 -17.15 -0.38 -4.48
CA VAL A 167 -16.86 -0.76 -5.87
C VAL A 167 -15.87 -1.92 -5.90
N LEU A 168 -14.81 -1.86 -5.10
CA LEU A 168 -13.82 -2.92 -4.98
C LEU A 168 -14.45 -4.23 -4.47
N ALA A 169 -15.21 -4.16 -3.37
CA ALA A 169 -15.91 -5.29 -2.79
C ALA A 169 -16.88 -5.93 -3.79
N TYR A 170 -17.64 -5.09 -4.51
CA TYR A 170 -18.55 -5.54 -5.56
C TYR A 170 -17.83 -6.28 -6.68
N VAL A 171 -16.74 -5.73 -7.20
CA VAL A 171 -15.97 -6.32 -8.29
C VAL A 171 -15.34 -7.65 -7.89
N ILE A 172 -14.76 -7.74 -6.69
CA ILE A 172 -14.16 -8.98 -6.17
C ILE A 172 -15.25 -10.04 -6.02
N ARG A 173 -16.37 -9.71 -5.36
CA ARG A 173 -17.52 -10.63 -5.23
C ARG A 173 -18.06 -11.10 -6.58
N LYS A 174 -18.20 -10.20 -7.56
CA LYS A 174 -18.68 -10.59 -8.90
C LYS A 174 -17.69 -11.46 -9.64
N THR A 175 -16.39 -11.29 -9.41
CA THR A 175 -15.37 -12.18 -9.97
C THR A 175 -15.50 -13.58 -9.38
N ARG A 176 -15.72 -13.70 -8.05
CA ARG A 176 -15.99 -14.95 -7.35
C ARG A 176 -17.18 -15.72 -7.92
N GLU A 177 -18.29 -15.02 -8.17
CA GLU A 177 -19.52 -15.64 -8.72
C GLU A 177 -19.33 -16.24 -10.11
N VAL A 178 -18.47 -15.64 -10.93
CA VAL A 178 -18.29 -16.03 -12.34
C VAL A 178 -17.12 -17.01 -12.52
N ARG A 179 -16.10 -16.92 -11.65
CA ARG A 179 -14.86 -17.71 -11.74
C ARG A 179 -14.44 -18.14 -10.34
N ALA A 180 -14.79 -19.36 -9.95
CA ALA A 180 -14.19 -19.99 -8.78
C ALA A 180 -12.74 -20.39 -9.12
N GLY A 181 -11.73 -19.82 -8.43
CA GLY A 181 -10.33 -20.17 -8.64
C GLY A 181 -9.32 -19.03 -8.41
N SER A 182 -8.08 -19.24 -8.85
CA SER A 182 -6.91 -18.38 -8.55
C SER A 182 -7.05 -16.90 -8.93
N ALA A 183 -7.82 -16.58 -9.99
CA ALA A 183 -8.01 -15.21 -10.44
C ALA A 183 -8.62 -14.31 -9.34
N GLU A 184 -9.55 -14.83 -8.55
CA GLU A 184 -10.15 -14.11 -7.42
C GLU A 184 -9.11 -13.82 -6.33
N SER A 185 -8.29 -14.83 -6.01
CA SER A 185 -7.23 -14.75 -5.00
C SER A 185 -6.26 -13.62 -5.28
N HIS A 186 -5.86 -13.43 -6.54
CA HIS A 186 -4.99 -12.31 -6.94
C HIS A 186 -5.62 -10.95 -6.63
N LEU A 187 -6.93 -10.80 -6.89
CA LEU A 187 -7.62 -9.53 -6.63
C LEU A 187 -7.77 -9.26 -5.13
N ALA A 188 -8.13 -10.28 -4.35
CA ALA A 188 -8.27 -10.18 -2.91
C ALA A 188 -6.93 -9.83 -2.25
N VAL A 189 -5.83 -10.50 -2.64
CA VAL A 189 -4.51 -10.19 -2.05
C VAL A 189 -4.05 -8.79 -2.46
N SER A 190 -4.21 -8.41 -3.73
CA SER A 190 -3.92 -7.05 -4.21
C SER A 190 -4.68 -6.01 -3.39
N ALA A 191 -5.98 -6.25 -3.14
CA ALA A 191 -6.81 -5.38 -2.32
C ALA A 191 -6.29 -5.29 -0.87
N LEU A 192 -5.93 -6.41 -0.24
CA LEU A 192 -5.39 -6.42 1.13
C LEU A 192 -4.08 -5.63 1.26
N TYR A 193 -3.16 -5.72 0.31
CA TYR A 193 -1.96 -4.88 0.33
C TYR A 193 -2.28 -3.39 0.21
N GLY A 194 -3.26 -3.04 -0.62
CA GLY A 194 -3.72 -1.66 -0.76
C GLY A 194 -4.34 -1.14 0.55
N LEU A 195 -5.21 -1.93 1.16
CA LEU A 195 -5.83 -1.65 2.46
C LEU A 195 -4.81 -1.51 3.58
N ASN A 196 -3.81 -2.40 3.63
CA ASN A 196 -2.68 -2.28 4.56
C ASN A 196 -1.90 -0.98 4.33
N SER A 197 -1.67 -0.59 3.07
CA SER A 197 -1.01 0.67 2.75
C SER A 197 -1.81 1.89 3.20
N LEU A 198 -3.14 1.87 3.03
CA LEU A 198 -4.03 2.92 3.55
C LEU A 198 -3.98 2.98 5.08
N ARG A 199 -4.12 1.84 5.76
CA ARG A 199 -4.07 1.74 7.23
C ARG A 199 -2.78 2.35 7.80
N MET A 200 -1.65 2.08 7.16
CA MET A 200 -0.36 2.61 7.59
C MET A 200 -0.18 4.11 7.32
N ARG A 201 -0.81 4.66 6.28
CA ARG A 201 -0.65 6.06 5.87
C ARG A 201 -1.75 7.01 6.38
N LEU A 202 -2.88 6.47 6.80
CA LEU A 202 -4.03 7.25 7.30
C LEU A 202 -4.40 6.88 8.75
N PRO A 203 -3.43 6.83 9.70
CA PRO A 203 -3.70 6.39 11.06
C PRO A 203 -4.69 7.30 11.81
N GLU A 204 -4.76 8.58 11.43
CA GLU A 204 -5.64 9.57 12.08
C GLU A 204 -7.10 9.51 11.61
N ARG A 205 -7.40 8.78 10.53
CA ARG A 205 -8.77 8.71 9.95
C ARG A 205 -9.56 7.54 10.54
N GLN A 206 -9.90 7.63 11.83
CA GLN A 206 -10.49 6.51 12.59
C GLN A 206 -11.75 5.90 11.94
N ALA A 207 -12.65 6.74 11.41
CA ALA A 207 -13.83 6.25 10.71
C ALA A 207 -13.45 5.38 9.50
N LEU A 208 -12.45 5.80 8.73
CA LEU A 208 -11.96 5.06 7.57
C LEU A 208 -11.24 3.77 7.98
N LEU A 209 -10.52 3.76 9.11
CA LEU A 209 -9.88 2.55 9.63
C LEU A 209 -10.89 1.43 9.91
N THR A 210 -12.06 1.76 10.45
CA THR A 210 -13.14 0.77 10.67
C THR A 210 -13.62 0.15 9.36
N HIS A 211 -13.74 0.95 8.29
CA HIS A 211 -14.09 0.44 6.96
C HIS A 211 -12.98 -0.40 6.34
N ILE A 212 -11.72 -0.01 6.52
CA ILE A 212 -10.55 -0.79 6.07
C ILE A 212 -10.55 -2.17 6.74
N ASP A 213 -10.76 -2.22 8.05
CA ASP A 213 -10.80 -3.47 8.81
C ASP A 213 -11.98 -4.34 8.39
N ALA A 214 -13.16 -3.75 8.26
CA ALA A 214 -14.36 -4.48 7.85
C ALA A 214 -14.26 -5.08 6.43
N LEU A 215 -13.67 -4.36 5.47
CA LEU A 215 -13.43 -4.89 4.12
C LEU A 215 -12.31 -5.94 4.10
N SER A 216 -11.32 -5.82 4.99
CA SER A 216 -10.20 -6.78 5.05
C SER A 216 -10.64 -8.17 5.52
N VAL A 217 -11.68 -8.26 6.36
CA VAL A 217 -12.17 -9.54 6.92
C VAL A 217 -12.62 -10.54 5.85
N PRO A 218 -13.60 -10.23 4.96
CA PRO A 218 -14.04 -11.18 3.95
C PRO A 218 -12.91 -11.53 2.98
N LEU A 219 -12.09 -10.56 2.57
CA LEU A 219 -10.94 -10.81 1.68
C LEU A 219 -9.92 -11.77 2.30
N SER A 220 -9.63 -11.61 3.59
CA SER A 220 -8.72 -12.50 4.32
C SER A 220 -9.29 -13.92 4.42
N ARG A 221 -10.61 -14.04 4.63
CA ARG A 221 -11.31 -15.33 4.67
C ARG A 221 -11.22 -16.04 3.33
N ASP A 222 -11.50 -15.34 2.23
CA ASP A 222 -11.42 -15.89 0.87
C ASP A 222 -10.03 -16.45 0.57
N ILE A 223 -8.99 -15.74 1.00
CA ILE A 223 -7.60 -16.14 0.80
C ILE A 223 -7.20 -17.34 1.69
N GLN A 224 -7.67 -17.39 2.95
CA GLN A 224 -7.35 -18.49 3.88
C GLN A 224 -7.96 -19.83 3.45
N GLN A 225 -9.02 -19.80 2.64
CA GLN A 225 -9.70 -20.99 2.15
C GLN A 225 -9.04 -21.58 0.88
N LEU A 226 -7.97 -20.98 0.37
CA LEU A 226 -7.34 -21.43 -0.87
C LEU A 226 -6.59 -22.76 -0.66
N PRO A 227 -6.77 -23.74 -1.58
CA PRO A 227 -5.97 -24.94 -1.58
C PRO A 227 -4.51 -24.62 -1.92
N GLN A 228 -3.58 -25.47 -1.45
CA GLN A 228 -2.13 -25.33 -1.70
C GLN A 228 -1.78 -25.12 -3.18
N ASP A 229 -2.50 -25.76 -4.10
CA ASP A 229 -2.27 -25.59 -5.54
C ASP A 229 -2.72 -24.23 -6.07
N GLY A 230 -3.76 -23.63 -5.48
CA GLY A 230 -4.18 -22.26 -5.80
C GLY A 230 -3.17 -21.22 -5.33
N ILE A 231 -2.39 -21.55 -4.31
CA ILE A 231 -1.35 -20.68 -3.74
C ILE A 231 -0.10 -20.65 -4.61
N LEU A 232 0.22 -21.76 -5.30
CA LEU A 232 1.32 -21.80 -6.27
C LEU A 232 1.06 -20.94 -7.51
N GLN A 233 -0.19 -20.58 -7.76
CA GLN A 233 -0.58 -19.70 -8.87
C GLN A 233 -0.43 -18.22 -8.51
N LEU A 234 -0.33 -17.89 -7.21
CA LEU A 234 -0.01 -16.54 -6.74
C LEU A 234 1.44 -16.20 -7.09
N ARG A 235 1.65 -15.00 -7.65
CA ARG A 235 2.94 -14.60 -8.23
C ARG A 235 3.77 -13.79 -7.23
N TRP A 236 3.24 -12.63 -6.83
CA TRP A 236 3.83 -11.65 -5.90
C TRP A 236 3.05 -11.59 -4.58
N GLU A 237 1.94 -12.31 -4.54
CA GLU A 237 0.91 -12.22 -3.52
C GLU A 237 1.09 -13.26 -2.42
N ARG A 238 1.93 -14.28 -2.67
CA ARG A 238 2.14 -15.41 -1.77
C ARG A 238 2.66 -14.96 -0.40
N GLU A 239 3.49 -13.94 -0.36
CA GLU A 239 4.14 -13.40 0.83
C GLU A 239 3.15 -12.85 1.85
N LEU A 240 1.99 -12.36 1.41
CA LEU A 240 0.92 -11.94 2.31
C LEU A 240 0.17 -13.14 2.88
N VAL A 241 0.02 -14.21 2.11
CA VAL A 241 -0.79 -15.38 2.48
C VAL A 241 -0.03 -16.38 3.33
N TYR A 242 1.21 -16.72 2.94
CA TYR A 242 2.07 -17.69 3.62
C TYR A 242 3.48 -17.15 3.86
N PRO A 243 3.61 -16.05 4.63
CA PRO A 243 4.90 -15.42 4.89
C PRO A 243 5.91 -16.36 5.57
N SER A 244 5.44 -17.36 6.31
CA SER A 244 6.27 -18.35 6.99
C SER A 244 7.01 -19.30 6.03
N LEU A 245 6.47 -19.51 4.82
CA LEU A 245 7.13 -20.28 3.76
C LEU A 245 8.17 -19.44 3.00
N GLY A 246 8.25 -18.14 3.30
CA GLY A 246 9.14 -17.20 2.66
C GLY A 246 8.62 -16.70 1.32
N PHE A 247 9.56 -16.32 0.47
CA PHE A 247 9.29 -15.70 -0.82
C PHE A 247 8.83 -16.72 -1.87
N GLY A 248 7.87 -16.32 -2.70
CA GLY A 248 7.45 -17.00 -3.93
C GLY A 248 8.59 -17.06 -4.95
N PRO A 249 8.50 -17.91 -5.99
CA PRO A 249 9.57 -18.10 -6.97
C PRO A 249 10.04 -16.78 -7.64
N GLU A 250 9.14 -15.82 -7.82
CA GLU A 250 9.45 -14.54 -8.43
C GLU A 250 10.32 -13.63 -7.56
N LEU A 251 10.10 -13.68 -6.24
CA LEU A 251 10.87 -12.90 -5.28
C LEU A 251 12.08 -13.67 -4.72
N ALA A 252 12.01 -15.00 -4.64
CA ALA A 252 13.05 -15.87 -4.09
C ALA A 252 14.16 -16.20 -5.10
N ASN A 253 13.85 -16.29 -6.39
CA ASN A 253 14.85 -16.54 -7.43
C ASN A 253 15.47 -15.20 -7.86
N ARG A 254 16.79 -15.09 -7.73
CA ARG A 254 17.52 -13.86 -8.00
C ARG A 254 17.43 -13.41 -9.46
N GLU A 255 17.55 -14.32 -10.42
CA GLU A 255 17.47 -13.98 -11.85
C GLU A 255 16.07 -13.47 -12.22
N THR A 256 15.03 -14.15 -11.75
CA THR A 256 13.64 -13.73 -11.94
C THR A 256 13.39 -12.37 -11.29
N PHE A 257 13.86 -12.18 -10.05
CA PHE A 257 13.77 -10.90 -9.34
C PHE A 257 14.44 -9.77 -10.14
N GLU A 258 15.72 -9.93 -10.53
CA GLU A 258 16.45 -8.93 -11.31
C GLU A 258 15.74 -8.60 -12.64
N LYS A 259 15.17 -9.59 -13.32
CA LYS A 259 14.42 -9.39 -14.57
C LYS A 259 13.16 -8.56 -14.36
N ILE A 260 12.41 -8.85 -13.30
CA ILE A 260 11.17 -8.18 -12.94
C ILE A 260 11.45 -6.70 -12.57
N PHE A 261 12.44 -6.47 -11.72
CA PHE A 261 12.75 -5.14 -11.18
C PHE A 261 13.79 -4.37 -11.99
N ARG A 262 14.17 -4.83 -13.18
CA ARG A 262 15.21 -4.20 -14.03
C ARG A 262 15.03 -2.70 -14.29
N ASN A 263 13.78 -2.22 -14.31
CA ASN A 263 13.44 -0.83 -14.57
C ASN A 263 13.28 0.00 -13.29
N ASP A 264 13.18 -0.64 -12.13
CA ASP A 264 13.22 0.03 -10.83
C ASP A 264 14.69 0.22 -10.45
N ARG A 265 15.23 1.41 -10.74
CA ARG A 265 16.66 1.70 -10.55
C ARG A 265 17.12 1.50 -9.11
N LEU A 266 16.25 1.76 -8.13
CA LEU A 266 16.61 1.64 -6.72
C LEU A 266 16.68 0.18 -6.31
N ILE A 267 15.65 -0.61 -6.61
CA ILE A 267 15.62 -2.05 -6.29
C ILE A 267 16.70 -2.82 -7.06
N SER A 268 16.84 -2.57 -8.37
CA SER A 268 17.84 -3.23 -9.22
C SER A 268 19.28 -2.93 -8.79
N SER A 269 19.56 -1.68 -8.37
CA SER A 269 20.90 -1.33 -7.86
C SER A 269 21.14 -1.95 -6.48
N ALA A 270 20.13 -1.95 -5.61
CA ALA A 270 20.23 -2.49 -4.26
C ALA A 270 20.45 -4.00 -4.23
N VAL A 271 19.92 -4.76 -5.19
CA VAL A 271 20.18 -6.21 -5.28
C VAL A 271 21.53 -6.55 -5.92
N SER A 272 22.24 -5.59 -6.53
CA SER A 272 23.51 -5.84 -7.22
C SER A 272 24.56 -6.53 -6.34
N THR A 273 25.35 -7.43 -6.93
CA THR A 273 26.56 -8.01 -6.28
C THR A 273 27.71 -7.00 -6.16
N SER A 274 27.66 -5.89 -6.90
CA SER A 274 28.67 -4.84 -6.84
C SER A 274 28.43 -3.92 -5.65
N VAL A 275 29.33 -4.01 -4.68
CA VAL A 275 29.45 -3.13 -3.49
C VAL A 275 29.19 -1.65 -3.81
N LYS A 276 29.93 -1.10 -4.79
CA LYS A 276 29.83 0.31 -5.16
C LYS A 276 28.44 0.69 -5.68
N ARG A 277 27.70 -0.27 -6.23
CA ARG A 277 26.35 -0.05 -6.75
C ARG A 277 25.27 -0.28 -5.70
N SER A 278 25.47 -1.20 -4.76
CA SER A 278 24.42 -1.62 -3.82
C SER A 278 24.39 -0.85 -2.50
N ASP A 279 25.53 -0.33 -2.01
CA ASP A 279 25.62 0.23 -0.65
C ASP A 279 24.62 1.40 -0.43
N LYS A 280 24.63 2.43 -1.29
CA LYS A 280 23.73 3.58 -1.13
C LYS A 280 22.25 3.25 -1.38
N PRO A 281 21.89 2.45 -2.40
CA PRO A 281 20.52 1.97 -2.57
C PRO A 281 20.00 1.15 -1.38
N LEU A 282 20.83 0.32 -0.75
CA LEU A 282 20.42 -0.47 0.42
C LEU A 282 20.11 0.42 1.63
N GLU A 283 20.94 1.43 1.90
CA GLU A 283 20.65 2.44 2.92
C GLU A 283 19.32 3.14 2.64
N THR A 284 19.13 3.59 1.41
CA THR A 284 17.91 4.30 0.99
C THR A 284 16.66 3.42 1.18
N LEU A 285 16.73 2.14 0.81
CA LEU A 285 15.60 1.22 1.01
C LEU A 285 15.32 0.94 2.49
N ALA A 286 16.33 0.86 3.34
CA ALA A 286 16.15 0.71 4.79
C ALA A 286 15.48 1.95 5.39
N ASP A 287 15.91 3.15 5.00
CA ASP A 287 15.36 4.42 5.47
C ASP A 287 13.92 4.64 4.99
N GLU A 288 13.62 4.30 3.73
CA GLU A 288 12.29 4.42 3.13
C GLU A 288 11.31 3.31 3.55
N PHE A 289 11.76 2.29 4.29
CA PHE A 289 10.94 1.11 4.58
C PHE A 289 9.62 1.48 5.26
N ARG A 290 9.67 2.34 6.29
CA ARG A 290 8.49 2.75 7.06
C ARG A 290 7.45 3.52 6.24
N SER A 291 7.87 4.32 5.27
CA SER A 291 7.00 5.19 4.46
C SER A 291 6.51 4.52 3.16
N SER A 292 7.17 3.43 2.77
CA SER A 292 6.82 2.63 1.59
C SER A 292 5.44 1.97 1.70
N SER A 293 4.81 1.71 0.54
CA SER A 293 3.58 0.91 0.46
C SER A 293 3.83 -0.53 0.95
N ALA A 294 2.78 -1.21 1.40
CA ALA A 294 2.88 -2.58 1.92
C ALA A 294 3.51 -3.54 0.88
N HIS A 295 3.16 -3.39 -0.39
CA HIS A 295 3.78 -4.14 -1.48
C HIS A 295 5.30 -3.87 -1.60
N LYS A 296 5.73 -2.60 -1.57
CA LYS A 296 7.15 -2.24 -1.69
C LYS A 296 7.96 -2.74 -0.51
N ARG A 297 7.39 -2.74 0.70
CA ARG A 297 8.06 -3.31 1.88
C ARG A 297 8.40 -4.79 1.70
N VAL A 298 7.52 -5.58 1.09
CA VAL A 298 7.83 -6.98 0.77
C VAL A 298 8.97 -7.09 -0.25
N ALA A 299 8.98 -6.25 -1.29
CA ALA A 299 10.08 -6.21 -2.25
C ALA A 299 11.41 -5.80 -1.58
N ILE A 300 11.38 -4.84 -0.64
CA ILE A 300 12.56 -4.46 0.15
C ILE A 300 13.07 -5.66 0.97
N LEU A 301 12.18 -6.39 1.65
CA LEU A 301 12.56 -7.59 2.39
C LEU A 301 13.20 -8.64 1.47
N ALA A 302 12.69 -8.80 0.25
CA ALA A 302 13.29 -9.69 -0.75
C ALA A 302 14.69 -9.22 -1.19
N VAL A 303 14.93 -7.91 -1.35
CA VAL A 303 16.29 -7.38 -1.60
C VAL A 303 17.25 -7.77 -0.48
N PHE A 304 16.84 -7.57 0.78
CA PHE A 304 17.67 -7.93 1.93
C PHE A 304 17.88 -9.44 2.03
N TYR A 305 16.88 -10.25 1.69
CA TYR A 305 17.03 -11.70 1.58
C TYR A 305 18.14 -12.08 0.61
N HIS A 306 18.12 -11.57 -0.63
CA HIS A 306 19.17 -11.84 -1.63
C HIS A 306 20.55 -11.39 -1.15
N GLN A 307 20.64 -10.17 -0.61
CA GLN A 307 21.91 -9.63 -0.13
C GLN A 307 22.49 -10.43 1.05
N LEU A 308 21.64 -10.90 1.97
CA LEU A 308 22.11 -11.67 3.13
C LEU A 308 22.45 -13.12 2.78
N VAL A 309 21.73 -13.75 1.84
CA VAL A 309 22.01 -15.13 1.38
C VAL A 309 23.33 -15.20 0.61
N ASP A 310 23.62 -14.21 -0.24
CA ASP A 310 24.81 -14.23 -1.10
C ASP A 310 26.12 -13.78 -0.40
N SER A 311 26.06 -13.29 0.84
CA SER A 311 27.04 -12.29 1.27
C SER A 311 28.34 -12.78 1.93
N ARG A 312 29.45 -12.22 1.38
CA ARG A 312 30.75 -11.90 2.00
C ARG A 312 30.78 -10.53 2.75
N LYS A 313 29.68 -9.77 2.79
CA LYS A 313 29.49 -8.45 3.45
C LYS A 313 28.42 -8.48 4.55
N VAL A 314 28.47 -9.50 5.42
CA VAL A 314 27.37 -9.79 6.35
C VAL A 314 27.11 -8.62 7.31
N LYS A 315 28.13 -7.85 7.72
CA LYS A 315 27.99 -6.85 8.80
C LYS A 315 27.12 -5.65 8.45
N GLN A 316 27.40 -4.93 7.36
CA GLN A 316 26.65 -3.71 7.00
C GLN A 316 25.21 -4.03 6.60
N VAL A 317 25.02 -5.05 5.75
CA VAL A 317 23.69 -5.49 5.33
C VAL A 317 22.87 -5.96 6.53
N LYS A 318 23.48 -6.69 7.47
CA LYS A 318 22.83 -7.07 8.73
C LYS A 318 22.42 -5.86 9.56
N SER A 319 23.29 -4.84 9.69
CA SER A 319 22.95 -3.62 10.44
C SER A 319 21.74 -2.91 9.86
N LEU A 320 21.68 -2.75 8.53
CA LEU A 320 20.53 -2.15 7.84
C LEU A 320 19.27 -3.02 7.94
N PHE A 321 19.43 -4.34 7.89
CA PHE A 321 18.31 -5.27 8.10
C PHE A 321 17.76 -5.17 9.52
N GLU A 322 18.62 -5.12 10.54
CA GLU A 322 18.18 -4.91 11.94
C GLU A 322 17.50 -3.54 12.15
N GLN A 323 17.83 -2.52 11.36
CA GLN A 323 17.08 -1.25 11.37
C GLN A 323 15.63 -1.47 10.90
N ILE A 324 15.42 -2.26 9.85
CA ILE A 324 14.08 -2.65 9.39
C ILE A 324 13.33 -3.42 10.48
N GLU A 325 13.98 -4.36 11.16
CA GLU A 325 13.39 -5.17 12.24
C GLU A 325 12.85 -4.32 13.40
N ARG A 326 13.48 -3.17 13.67
CA ARG A 326 13.08 -2.24 14.75
C ARG A 326 11.90 -1.34 14.36
N THR A 327 11.34 -1.49 13.17
CA THR A 327 10.18 -0.71 12.72
C THR A 327 8.96 -1.01 13.60
N ARG A 328 8.39 0.02 14.24
CA ARG A 328 7.30 -0.15 15.24
C ARG A 328 5.96 -0.63 14.64
N ASN A 329 5.71 -0.41 13.35
CA ASN A 329 4.45 -0.69 12.65
C ASN A 329 4.59 -1.78 11.58
N LEU A 330 5.33 -2.85 11.88
CA LEU A 330 5.42 -4.02 11.01
C LEU A 330 4.09 -4.77 10.93
N LEU A 331 3.64 -5.05 9.70
CA LEU A 331 2.49 -5.88 9.41
C LEU A 331 2.78 -7.34 9.81
N PRO A 332 1.76 -8.15 10.15
CA PRO A 332 1.97 -9.54 10.58
C PRO A 332 2.79 -10.38 9.59
N HIS A 333 2.53 -10.23 8.29
CA HIS A 333 3.27 -10.96 7.26
C HIS A 333 4.72 -10.47 7.10
N GLU A 334 4.98 -9.17 7.29
CA GLU A 334 6.34 -8.61 7.28
C GLU A 334 7.18 -9.19 8.42
N ARG A 335 6.60 -9.33 9.62
CA ARG A 335 7.29 -9.97 10.77
C ARG A 335 7.64 -11.42 10.46
N ALA A 336 6.69 -12.18 9.93
CA ALA A 336 6.92 -13.58 9.59
C ALA A 336 7.95 -13.76 8.46
N LEU A 337 8.02 -12.83 7.49
CA LEU A 337 9.07 -12.80 6.47
C LEU A 337 10.44 -12.45 7.06
N ILE A 338 10.50 -11.49 7.98
CA ILE A 338 11.72 -11.15 8.72
C ILE A 338 12.22 -12.41 9.47
N ASP A 339 11.35 -13.08 10.22
CA ASP A 339 11.69 -14.32 10.93
C ASP A 339 12.16 -15.43 9.98
N PHE A 340 11.54 -15.54 8.79
CA PHE A 340 11.99 -16.44 7.74
C PHE A 340 13.41 -16.10 7.27
N ILE A 341 13.70 -14.83 6.95
CA ILE A 341 15.03 -14.38 6.52
C ILE A 341 16.06 -14.73 7.58
N ARG A 342 15.80 -14.35 8.84
CA ARG A 342 16.70 -14.61 9.98
C ARG A 342 17.05 -16.09 10.12
N ARG A 343 16.04 -16.97 10.01
CA ARG A 343 16.25 -18.43 10.06
C ARG A 343 17.07 -18.93 8.88
N LYS A 344 16.80 -18.44 7.66
CA LYS A 344 17.52 -18.84 6.45
C LYS A 344 18.99 -18.45 6.49
N VAL A 345 19.31 -17.26 7.00
CA VAL A 345 20.69 -16.74 7.07
C VAL A 345 21.35 -16.93 8.44
N LYS A 346 20.74 -17.71 9.34
CA LYS A 346 21.23 -18.06 10.68
C LYS A 346 21.64 -16.85 11.54
N LEU A 347 20.83 -15.79 11.56
CA LEU A 347 21.11 -14.60 12.37
C LEU A 347 20.65 -14.78 13.84
N PRO A 348 21.52 -14.51 14.84
CA PRO A 348 21.17 -14.62 16.26
C PRO A 348 20.16 -13.55 16.66
N LEU A 349 19.14 -13.93 17.44
CA LEU A 349 17.98 -13.09 17.83
C LEU A 349 18.41 -11.67 18.25
N PRO A 350 17.61 -10.63 17.94
CA PRO A 350 17.91 -9.29 18.40
C PRO A 350 17.97 -9.30 19.94
N THR A 351 19.06 -8.81 20.51
CA THR A 351 19.14 -8.51 21.94
C THR A 351 18.06 -7.49 22.26
N GLN A 352 17.15 -7.82 23.19
CA GLN A 352 16.15 -6.89 23.68
C GLN A 352 16.87 -5.68 24.29
N SER A 353 16.62 -4.50 23.72
CA SER A 353 17.12 -3.20 24.19
C SER A 353 16.06 -2.50 25.02
#